data_AF-A0A7Y2ZGT5-F1
#
_entry.id   AF-A0A7Y2ZGT5-F1
#
_cell.length_a   1.000
_cell.length_b   1.000
_cell.length_c   1.000
_cell.angle_alpha   90.00
_cell.angle_beta   90.00
_cell.angle_gamma   90.00
#
_symmetry.space_group_name_H-M   'P 1'
#
loop_
_entity.id
_entity.type
_entity.pdbx_description
1 polymer ?
#
loop_
_entity_poly.entity_id
_entity_poly.type
_entity_poly.pdbx_seq_one_letter_code
_entity_poly.pdbx_strand_id
1 'polypeptide(L)'
;VYRARDPRIVGLGLAVVRDVMSYARYDLDSAFPTGSGVAFGAGAGGRFLRQFLYEGFNVDEGGRPVFDAVWVHGAGAGRGQFNARFAQPGRVPSRGTDHGHPVDLFPFTTSLQFDPVSGRSLGLLPGVDEVGRPRTFATHRGHDFWARGAALTHTSVDGLRDVVPEGPDRAYHLASTLAGSSAMGVPGPDPRWTLRALAVAMLDWVDGDTPPPPSRVPTIGEGTLVPSGGVAYPAAESIPSAPTPHLVSRVDHGNRFDTDRVIDREPPELGPAFPTGVPQVDGLGNELGGVRGLEIRVPVATYLPWAVVEDGSPFRDGDPAVVPLPLTNAEAGLRGDTRPSLQYLYGSEAAFLARVRAAAAALVAEGFLLEEDREAAIAQARERWLAVVGGG
;
A
#
# COMPACT_ATOMS: atom_id res chain seq x y z
N VAL A 1 -24.77 -11.89 -19.98
CA VAL A 1 -24.52 -10.57 -20.62
C VAL A 1 -25.86 -9.99 -21.05
N TYR A 2 -26.17 -8.74 -20.65
CA TYR A 2 -27.44 -8.07 -20.99
C TYR A 2 -27.16 -6.74 -21.69
N ARG A 3 -28.07 -6.33 -22.59
CA ARG A 3 -27.99 -5.02 -23.24
C ARG A 3 -28.52 -3.94 -22.29
N ALA A 4 -27.63 -3.08 -21.81
CA ALA A 4 -27.97 -1.92 -20.98
C ALA A 4 -28.12 -0.63 -21.81
N ARG A 5 -28.86 0.36 -21.28
CA ARG A 5 -29.00 1.71 -21.83
C ARG A 5 -28.92 2.76 -20.71
N ASP A 6 -28.81 4.02 -21.10
CA ASP A 6 -28.90 5.19 -20.20
C ASP A 6 -27.89 5.17 -19.02
N PRO A 7 -26.57 5.09 -19.28
CA PRO A 7 -25.56 5.16 -18.23
C PRO A 7 -25.63 6.49 -17.50
N ARG A 8 -25.45 6.48 -16.18
CA ARG A 8 -25.26 7.71 -15.39
C ARG A 8 -23.89 8.31 -15.70
N ILE A 9 -23.78 9.62 -15.58
CA ILE A 9 -22.50 10.32 -15.64
C ILE A 9 -21.74 10.04 -14.34
N VAL A 10 -20.59 9.38 -14.41
CA VAL A 10 -19.77 9.01 -13.23
C VAL A 10 -18.49 9.84 -13.11
N GLY A 11 -17.92 10.31 -14.23
CA GLY A 11 -16.64 11.02 -14.26
C GLY A 11 -16.63 12.44 -13.67
N LEU A 12 -17.78 13.07 -13.44
CA LEU A 12 -17.86 14.45 -12.94
C LEU A 12 -17.20 14.65 -11.58
N GLY A 13 -17.08 13.60 -10.76
CA GLY A 13 -16.40 13.69 -9.46
C GLY A 13 -14.93 14.12 -9.56
N LEU A 14 -14.24 13.75 -10.65
CA LEU A 14 -12.86 14.18 -10.90
C LEU A 14 -12.79 15.69 -11.14
N ALA A 15 -13.68 16.22 -11.98
CA ALA A 15 -13.79 17.65 -12.26
C ALA A 15 -14.17 18.46 -11.02
N VAL A 16 -15.13 17.98 -10.23
CA VAL A 16 -15.55 18.65 -8.99
C VAL A 16 -14.39 18.81 -8.01
N VAL A 17 -13.59 17.75 -7.79
CA VAL A 17 -12.43 17.83 -6.87
C VAL A 17 -11.38 18.81 -7.38
N ARG A 18 -11.12 18.81 -8.70
CA ARG A 18 -10.21 19.76 -9.35
C ARG A 18 -10.67 21.20 -9.16
N ASP A 19 -11.93 21.48 -9.47
CA ASP A 19 -12.48 22.84 -9.52
C ASP A 19 -12.67 23.43 -8.12
N VAL A 20 -13.06 22.61 -7.13
CA VAL A 20 -13.13 23.05 -5.73
C VAL A 20 -11.77 23.52 -5.23
N MET A 21 -10.71 22.78 -5.55
CA MET A 21 -9.36 23.15 -5.13
C MET A 21 -8.81 24.33 -5.97
N SER A 22 -9.10 24.42 -7.26
CA SER A 22 -8.79 25.61 -8.08
C SER A 22 -9.48 26.87 -7.53
N TYR A 23 -10.76 26.79 -7.17
CA TYR A 23 -11.51 27.85 -6.50
C TYR A 23 -10.87 28.25 -5.16
N ALA A 24 -10.43 27.28 -4.35
CA ALA A 24 -9.71 27.54 -3.11
C ALA A 24 -8.41 28.34 -3.32
N ARG A 25 -7.68 28.08 -4.41
CA ARG A 25 -6.36 28.67 -4.63
C ARG A 25 -6.38 30.01 -5.34
N TYR A 26 -7.29 30.16 -6.31
CA TYR A 26 -7.15 31.18 -7.33
C TYR A 26 -8.32 32.16 -7.41
N ASP A 27 -9.45 31.83 -6.79
CA ASP A 27 -10.58 32.75 -6.74
C ASP A 27 -10.44 33.70 -5.55
N LEU A 28 -10.54 35.01 -5.81
CA LEU A 28 -10.47 36.04 -4.77
C LEU A 28 -11.72 36.04 -3.88
N ASP A 29 -12.84 35.55 -4.42
CA ASP A 29 -14.11 35.39 -3.72
C ASP A 29 -14.23 33.97 -3.11
N SER A 30 -13.11 33.27 -2.95
CA SER A 30 -13.08 31.97 -2.30
C SER A 30 -13.59 32.04 -0.87
N ALA A 31 -14.53 31.17 -0.50
CA ALA A 31 -14.99 31.03 0.87
C ALA A 31 -13.93 30.37 1.78
N PHE A 32 -12.90 29.74 1.21
CA PHE A 32 -11.83 29.04 1.90
C PHE A 32 -10.50 29.19 1.15
N PRO A 33 -9.95 30.42 1.06
CA PRO A 33 -8.74 30.67 0.30
C PRO A 33 -7.54 29.91 0.89
N THR A 34 -6.71 29.33 0.05
CA THR A 34 -5.48 28.63 0.45
C THR A 34 -4.33 28.85 -0.52
N GLY A 35 -3.11 28.92 0.00
CA GLY A 35 -1.90 28.95 -0.82
C GLY A 35 -1.48 27.57 -1.33
N SER A 36 -1.81 26.51 -0.58
CA SER A 36 -1.32 25.14 -0.80
C SER A 36 -2.45 24.11 -0.72
N GLY A 37 -2.25 22.97 -1.38
CA GLY A 37 -3.22 21.87 -1.41
C GLY A 37 -2.55 20.49 -1.38
N VAL A 38 -2.97 19.66 -0.43
CA VAL A 38 -2.56 18.26 -0.32
C VAL A 38 -3.79 17.36 -0.42
N ALA A 39 -3.79 16.43 -1.39
CA ALA A 39 -4.83 15.42 -1.51
C ALA A 39 -4.39 14.11 -0.83
N PHE A 40 -5.19 13.58 0.10
CA PHE A 40 -4.96 12.26 0.69
C PHE A 40 -6.11 11.31 0.35
N GLY A 41 -5.79 10.07 -0.03
CA GLY A 41 -6.78 9.04 -0.35
C GLY A 41 -6.34 7.66 0.10
N ALA A 42 -7.16 7.01 0.93
CA ALA A 42 -6.98 5.63 1.36
C ALA A 42 -7.88 4.67 0.57
N GLY A 43 -7.34 3.51 0.15
CA GLY A 43 -8.09 2.44 -0.50
C GLY A 43 -8.80 2.89 -1.77
N ALA A 44 -10.13 3.04 -1.73
CA ALA A 44 -10.92 3.56 -2.86
C ALA A 44 -10.58 5.02 -3.19
N GLY A 45 -10.37 5.87 -2.17
CA GLY A 45 -9.90 7.25 -2.37
C GLY A 45 -8.50 7.30 -2.99
N GLY A 46 -7.63 6.37 -2.60
CA GLY A 46 -6.30 6.26 -3.22
C GLY A 46 -6.36 5.87 -4.69
N ARG A 47 -7.25 4.92 -5.06
CA ARG A 47 -7.51 4.61 -6.47
C ARG A 47 -8.06 5.80 -7.24
N PHE A 48 -9.01 6.53 -6.63
CA PHE A 48 -9.55 7.76 -7.21
C PHE A 48 -8.43 8.76 -7.52
N LEU A 49 -7.52 9.00 -6.58
CA LEU A 49 -6.38 9.89 -6.80
C LEU A 49 -5.43 9.38 -7.90
N ARG A 50 -5.20 8.06 -7.99
CA ARG A 50 -4.44 7.48 -9.11
C ARG A 50 -5.13 7.72 -10.46
N GLN A 51 -6.45 7.58 -10.55
CA GLN A 51 -7.19 7.92 -11.78
C GLN A 51 -7.19 9.42 -12.05
N PHE A 52 -7.33 10.26 -11.02
CA PHE A 52 -7.28 11.72 -11.11
C PHE A 52 -5.95 12.19 -11.72
N LEU A 53 -4.84 11.63 -11.26
CA LEU A 53 -3.52 11.87 -11.82
C LEU A 53 -3.41 11.36 -13.26
N TYR A 54 -3.86 10.14 -13.53
CA TYR A 54 -3.80 9.53 -14.87
C TYR A 54 -4.61 10.29 -15.93
N GLU A 55 -5.76 10.84 -15.55
CA GLU A 55 -6.62 11.62 -16.45
C GLU A 55 -6.22 13.10 -16.50
N GLY A 56 -5.12 13.50 -15.85
CA GLY A 56 -4.58 14.86 -15.92
C GLY A 56 -5.32 15.91 -15.10
N PHE A 57 -6.17 15.51 -14.14
CA PHE A 57 -7.00 16.45 -13.38
C PHE A 57 -6.23 17.29 -12.34
N ASN A 58 -4.91 17.10 -12.19
CA ASN A 58 -4.11 18.00 -11.34
C ASN A 58 -3.83 19.37 -11.98
N VAL A 59 -4.34 19.61 -13.19
CA VAL A 59 -4.28 20.89 -13.89
C VAL A 59 -5.70 21.38 -14.14
N ASP A 60 -5.99 22.63 -13.75
CA ASP A 60 -7.29 23.25 -13.99
C ASP A 60 -7.49 23.69 -15.45
N GLU A 61 -8.69 24.17 -15.79
CA GLU A 61 -9.01 24.58 -17.17
C GLU A 61 -8.22 25.81 -17.65
N GLY A 62 -7.59 26.54 -16.72
CA GLY A 62 -6.68 27.65 -17.00
C GLY A 62 -5.21 27.22 -17.11
N GLY A 63 -4.90 25.91 -16.99
CA GLY A 63 -3.54 25.40 -17.05
C GLY A 63 -2.75 25.54 -15.74
N ARG A 64 -3.43 25.67 -14.59
CA ARG A 64 -2.77 25.90 -13.28
C ARG A 64 -2.79 24.64 -12.40
N PRO A 65 -1.74 24.38 -11.60
CA PRO A 65 -1.68 23.21 -10.74
C PRO A 65 -2.68 23.29 -9.59
N VAL A 66 -3.35 22.18 -9.32
CA VAL A 66 -4.44 22.14 -8.35
C VAL A 66 -3.95 21.67 -6.98
N PHE A 67 -3.25 20.54 -6.90
CA PHE A 67 -2.59 20.08 -5.68
C PHE A 67 -1.08 20.15 -5.82
N ASP A 68 -0.39 20.57 -4.74
CA ASP A 68 1.07 20.51 -4.62
C ASP A 68 1.55 19.10 -4.31
N ALA A 69 0.71 18.34 -3.59
CA ALA A 69 1.03 16.99 -3.20
C ALA A 69 -0.20 16.07 -3.25
N VAL A 70 0.06 14.82 -3.65
CA VAL A 70 -0.96 13.76 -3.70
C VAL A 70 -0.42 12.52 -2.98
N TRP A 71 -1.13 12.12 -1.93
CA TRP A 71 -0.81 10.95 -1.12
C TRP A 71 -1.83 9.83 -1.35
N VAL A 72 -1.35 8.78 -1.99
CA VAL A 72 -2.06 7.54 -2.24
C VAL A 72 -1.70 6.49 -1.18
N HIS A 73 -2.68 6.10 -0.35
CA HIS A 73 -2.52 5.05 0.66
C HIS A 73 -3.31 3.79 0.31
N GLY A 74 -2.64 2.64 0.26
CA GLY A 74 -3.27 1.32 0.16
C GLY A 74 -4.11 1.08 -1.11
N ALA A 75 -3.82 1.78 -2.21
CA ALA A 75 -4.51 1.59 -3.48
C ALA A 75 -3.99 0.38 -4.28
N GLY A 76 -2.74 -0.02 -4.01
CA GLY A 76 -1.98 -0.98 -4.81
C GLY A 76 -1.87 -0.52 -6.27
N ALA A 77 -2.05 -1.45 -7.20
CA ALA A 77 -2.03 -1.20 -8.64
C ALA A 77 -3.23 -0.37 -9.16
N GLY A 78 -4.33 -0.31 -8.40
CA GLY A 78 -5.64 0.12 -8.90
C GLY A 78 -5.78 1.62 -9.26
N ARG A 79 -6.54 1.91 -10.32
CA ARG A 79 -7.04 3.25 -10.71
C ARG A 79 -8.57 3.35 -10.59
N GLY A 80 -9.31 2.24 -10.58
CA GLY A 80 -10.75 2.22 -10.27
C GLY A 80 -11.68 2.71 -11.37
N GLN A 81 -12.96 2.33 -11.28
CA GLN A 81 -13.98 2.72 -12.24
C GLN A 81 -14.59 4.07 -11.85
N PHE A 82 -13.87 5.14 -12.17
CA PHE A 82 -14.36 6.51 -11.90
C PHE A 82 -14.73 7.26 -13.18
N ASN A 83 -14.22 6.84 -14.34
CA ASN A 83 -14.49 7.49 -15.61
C ASN A 83 -14.71 6.45 -16.73
N ALA A 84 -15.77 5.65 -16.58
CA ALA A 84 -16.18 4.68 -17.60
C ALA A 84 -17.70 4.55 -17.69
N ARG A 85 -18.19 4.12 -18.85
CA ARG A 85 -19.62 3.86 -19.05
C ARG A 85 -20.07 2.73 -18.12
N PHE A 86 -21.14 2.96 -17.36
CA PHE A 86 -21.64 2.05 -16.32
C PHE A 86 -20.61 1.75 -15.21
N ALA A 87 -19.68 2.67 -14.98
CA ALA A 87 -18.70 2.57 -13.91
C ALA A 87 -19.35 2.32 -12.54
N GLN A 88 -18.72 1.43 -11.78
CA GLN A 88 -19.08 1.05 -10.42
C GLN A 88 -17.89 1.35 -9.51
N PRO A 89 -17.83 2.56 -8.92
CA PRO A 89 -16.69 3.01 -8.10
C PRO A 89 -16.35 2.10 -6.91
N GLY A 90 -17.36 1.36 -6.40
CA GLY A 90 -17.21 0.44 -5.27
C GLY A 90 -16.54 -0.90 -5.60
N ARG A 91 -16.30 -1.22 -6.88
CA ARG A 91 -15.69 -2.50 -7.28
C ARG A 91 -14.24 -2.60 -6.83
N VAL A 92 -13.86 -3.77 -6.34
CA VAL A 92 -12.52 -4.09 -5.86
C VAL A 92 -12.19 -5.51 -6.31
N PRO A 93 -11.47 -5.67 -7.44
CA PRO A 93 -10.98 -6.97 -7.85
C PRO A 93 -10.21 -7.63 -6.72
N SER A 94 -10.53 -8.90 -6.50
CA SER A 94 -9.82 -9.82 -5.62
C SER A 94 -9.73 -11.17 -6.33
N ARG A 95 -9.03 -12.16 -5.75
CA ARG A 95 -8.86 -13.48 -6.37
C ARG A 95 -10.18 -14.25 -6.62
N GLY A 96 -11.29 -13.88 -5.97
CA GLY A 96 -12.57 -14.59 -6.11
C GLY A 96 -13.72 -13.74 -6.63
N THR A 97 -13.55 -12.42 -6.75
CA THR A 97 -14.64 -11.50 -7.08
C THR A 97 -14.16 -10.36 -7.95
N ASP A 98 -15.09 -9.76 -8.70
CA ASP A 98 -14.86 -8.57 -9.51
C ASP A 98 -13.78 -8.73 -10.61
N HIS A 99 -13.45 -9.97 -10.99
CA HIS A 99 -12.54 -10.26 -12.10
C HIS A 99 -13.02 -9.62 -13.39
N GLY A 100 -12.08 -9.05 -14.14
CA GLY A 100 -12.38 -8.41 -15.43
C GLY A 100 -12.98 -7.01 -15.31
N HIS A 101 -13.29 -6.50 -14.12
CA HIS A 101 -13.66 -5.10 -13.99
C HIS A 101 -12.46 -4.16 -14.22
N PRO A 102 -12.63 -3.04 -14.96
CA PRO A 102 -11.54 -2.09 -15.22
C PRO A 102 -11.16 -1.27 -13.98
N VAL A 103 -10.45 -1.90 -13.04
CA VAL A 103 -10.00 -1.28 -11.78
C VAL A 103 -8.49 -1.31 -11.67
N ASP A 104 -7.87 -2.48 -11.79
CA ASP A 104 -6.41 -2.65 -11.76
C ASP A 104 -5.86 -2.55 -13.19
N LEU A 105 -5.65 -1.32 -13.65
CA LEU A 105 -5.27 -1.01 -15.04
C LEU A 105 -3.87 -0.41 -15.13
N PHE A 106 -3.03 -0.96 -16.00
CA PHE A 106 -1.75 -0.35 -16.40
C PHE A 106 -1.99 1.08 -16.94
N PRO A 107 -1.18 2.09 -16.61
CA PRO A 107 0.11 2.05 -15.91
C PRO A 107 0.03 2.04 -14.38
N PHE A 108 1.10 1.54 -13.74
CA PHE A 108 1.16 1.35 -12.29
C PHE A 108 2.15 2.30 -11.60
N THR A 109 3.23 2.67 -12.28
CA THR A 109 4.31 3.56 -11.84
C THR A 109 4.07 4.98 -12.35
N THR A 110 4.65 5.99 -11.69
CA THR A 110 4.69 7.35 -12.24
C THR A 110 5.62 7.45 -13.45
N SER A 111 6.73 6.73 -13.42
CA SER A 111 7.68 6.58 -14.52
C SER A 111 7.05 5.89 -15.74
N LEU A 112 7.48 6.28 -16.94
CA LEU A 112 7.05 5.65 -18.19
C LEU A 112 7.49 4.17 -18.22
N GLN A 113 6.57 3.28 -18.58
CA GLN A 113 6.84 1.86 -18.76
C GLN A 113 6.30 1.41 -20.11
N PHE A 114 6.99 0.48 -20.76
CA PHE A 114 6.51 -0.17 -21.98
C PHE A 114 5.93 -1.55 -21.63
N ASP A 115 4.69 -1.80 -22.05
CA ASP A 115 4.07 -3.11 -21.97
C ASP A 115 4.17 -3.84 -23.32
N PRO A 116 5.01 -4.89 -23.45
CA PRO A 116 5.21 -5.59 -24.72
C PRO A 116 3.98 -6.36 -25.19
N VAL A 117 3.02 -6.67 -24.30
CA VAL A 117 1.82 -7.41 -24.65
C VAL A 117 0.79 -6.49 -25.31
N SER A 118 0.56 -5.29 -24.75
CA SER A 118 -0.35 -4.31 -25.35
C SER A 118 0.31 -3.39 -26.37
N GLY A 119 1.64 -3.34 -26.41
CA GLY A 119 2.41 -2.43 -27.27
C GLY A 119 2.38 -0.97 -26.83
N ARG A 120 1.93 -0.68 -25.60
CA ARG A 120 1.72 0.69 -25.08
C ARG A 120 2.87 1.12 -24.17
N SER A 121 3.26 2.39 -24.29
CA SER A 121 4.15 3.06 -23.33
C SER A 121 3.35 4.07 -22.52
N LEU A 122 3.18 3.84 -21.22
CA LEU A 122 2.40 4.72 -20.33
C LEU A 122 3.06 4.88 -18.95
N GLY A 123 2.83 6.02 -18.32
CA GLY A 123 3.10 6.30 -16.91
C GLY A 123 1.85 6.89 -16.25
N LEU A 124 1.79 6.89 -14.92
CA LEU A 124 0.61 7.38 -14.17
C LEU A 124 0.38 8.89 -14.32
N LEU A 125 1.38 9.65 -14.75
CA LEU A 125 1.30 11.10 -14.97
C LEU A 125 1.48 11.45 -16.46
N PRO A 126 0.68 10.90 -17.38
CA PRO A 126 0.89 11.13 -18.80
C PRO A 126 0.51 12.57 -19.16
N GLY A 127 1.41 13.30 -19.83
CA GLY A 127 1.11 14.63 -20.38
C GLY A 127 1.01 15.76 -19.36
N VAL A 128 1.41 15.54 -18.10
CA VAL A 128 1.60 16.60 -17.11
C VAL A 128 2.99 17.20 -17.32
N ASP A 129 3.06 18.50 -17.62
CA ASP A 129 4.33 19.22 -17.66
C ASP A 129 4.92 19.37 -16.24
N GLU A 130 6.13 19.91 -16.10
CA GLU A 130 6.70 20.15 -14.76
C GLU A 130 5.79 21.04 -13.89
N VAL A 131 4.98 21.93 -14.51
CA VAL A 131 4.12 22.89 -13.81
C VAL A 131 2.93 22.20 -13.14
N GLY A 132 2.35 21.17 -13.77
CA GLY A 132 1.20 20.43 -13.24
C GLY A 132 1.55 19.25 -12.34
N ARG A 133 2.84 18.93 -12.16
CA ARG A 133 3.28 17.70 -11.50
C ARG A 133 3.28 17.83 -9.97
N PRO A 134 2.42 17.09 -9.24
CA PRO A 134 2.45 17.12 -7.79
C PRO A 134 3.60 16.27 -7.24
N ARG A 135 4.04 16.59 -6.02
CA ARG A 135 4.84 15.67 -5.19
C ARG A 135 3.96 14.47 -4.83
N THR A 136 4.45 13.23 -4.98
CA THR A 136 3.60 12.06 -4.69
C THR A 136 4.14 11.19 -3.56
N PHE A 137 3.25 10.80 -2.64
CA PHE A 137 3.50 9.68 -1.72
C PHE A 137 2.65 8.49 -2.13
N ALA A 138 3.31 7.36 -2.36
CA ALA A 138 2.67 6.06 -2.40
C ALA A 138 2.99 5.33 -1.09
N THR A 139 1.96 4.94 -0.34
CA THR A 139 2.14 4.14 0.87
C THR A 139 1.37 2.83 0.77
N HIS A 140 2.04 1.73 1.09
CA HIS A 140 1.49 0.38 0.97
C HIS A 140 1.70 -0.39 2.26
N ARG A 141 0.63 -1.01 2.75
CA ARG A 141 0.68 -1.99 3.83
C ARG A 141 1.21 -3.31 3.29
N GLY A 142 1.72 -4.19 4.16
CA GLY A 142 2.00 -5.59 3.79
C GLY A 142 0.81 -6.25 3.09
N HIS A 143 -0.40 -6.00 3.59
CA HIS A 143 -1.62 -6.54 2.99
C HIS A 143 -1.77 -6.17 1.51
N ASP A 144 -1.35 -4.97 1.12
CA ASP A 144 -1.60 -4.46 -0.22
C ASP A 144 -0.71 -5.17 -1.27
N PHE A 145 0.40 -5.80 -0.87
CA PHE A 145 1.19 -6.67 -1.75
C PHE A 145 0.45 -7.96 -2.10
N TRP A 146 -0.24 -8.55 -1.13
CA TRP A 146 -0.99 -9.80 -1.31
C TRP A 146 -2.35 -9.57 -1.96
N ALA A 147 -3.04 -8.49 -1.61
CA ALA A 147 -4.42 -8.26 -2.04
C ALA A 147 -4.53 -7.34 -3.27
N ARG A 148 -3.59 -6.40 -3.46
CA ARG A 148 -3.79 -5.26 -4.38
C ARG A 148 -2.65 -5.07 -5.39
N GLY A 149 -1.73 -6.02 -5.51
CA GLY A 149 -0.63 -5.96 -6.48
C GLY A 149 0.31 -4.77 -6.24
N ALA A 150 0.57 -4.40 -4.99
CA ALA A 150 1.38 -3.22 -4.66
C ALA A 150 2.80 -3.24 -5.25
N ALA A 151 3.40 -4.43 -5.46
CA ALA A 151 4.69 -4.57 -6.14
C ALA A 151 4.74 -3.83 -7.50
N LEU A 152 3.64 -3.88 -8.26
CA LEU A 152 3.56 -3.27 -9.59
C LEU A 152 3.78 -1.75 -9.59
N THR A 153 3.66 -1.09 -8.43
CA THR A 153 3.88 0.35 -8.30
C THR A 153 5.36 0.75 -8.31
N HIS A 154 6.28 -0.21 -8.19
CA HIS A 154 7.73 0.00 -8.17
C HIS A 154 8.54 -1.14 -8.81
N THR A 155 7.91 -1.97 -9.65
CA THR A 155 8.59 -2.97 -10.48
C THR A 155 8.29 -2.74 -11.95
N SER A 156 9.19 -3.20 -12.82
CA SER A 156 8.97 -3.16 -14.26
C SER A 156 7.78 -4.04 -14.67
N VAL A 157 7.24 -3.79 -15.87
CA VAL A 157 6.10 -4.54 -16.42
C VAL A 157 6.37 -6.05 -16.55
N ASP A 158 7.63 -6.43 -16.77
CA ASP A 158 8.10 -7.83 -16.78
C ASP A 158 8.46 -8.38 -15.39
N GLY A 159 8.40 -7.55 -14.34
CA GLY A 159 8.72 -7.91 -12.97
C GLY A 159 10.17 -8.33 -12.71
N LEU A 160 11.10 -7.94 -13.59
CA LEU A 160 12.51 -8.35 -13.50
C LEU A 160 13.41 -7.32 -12.83
N ARG A 161 12.97 -6.06 -12.70
CA ARG A 161 13.77 -4.99 -12.11
C ARG A 161 12.93 -4.03 -11.29
N ASP A 162 13.58 -3.40 -10.32
CA ASP A 162 13.03 -2.30 -9.57
C ASP A 162 12.87 -1.07 -10.48
N VAL A 163 11.76 -0.36 -10.29
CA VAL A 163 11.50 0.95 -10.92
C VAL A 163 11.58 2.00 -9.84
N VAL A 164 12.60 2.84 -9.94
CA VAL A 164 12.76 3.99 -9.06
C VAL A 164 11.73 5.04 -9.47
N PRO A 165 10.91 5.57 -8.54
CA PRO A 165 10.02 6.68 -8.83
C PRO A 165 10.81 7.88 -9.40
N GLU A 166 10.34 8.47 -10.50
CA GLU A 166 10.97 9.64 -11.11
C GLU A 166 10.71 10.90 -10.25
N GLY A 167 11.60 11.90 -10.24
CA GLY A 167 11.36 13.21 -9.63
C GLY A 167 11.05 13.23 -8.11
N PRO A 168 10.12 14.09 -7.63
CA PRO A 168 9.79 14.24 -6.21
C PRO A 168 8.78 13.17 -5.73
N ASP A 169 8.91 11.94 -6.21
CA ASP A 169 8.03 10.86 -5.79
C ASP A 169 8.67 10.09 -4.63
N ARG A 170 7.84 9.65 -3.68
CA ARG A 170 8.24 8.79 -2.57
C ARG A 170 7.33 7.59 -2.47
N ALA A 171 7.93 6.44 -2.18
CA ALA A 171 7.22 5.20 -1.93
C ALA A 171 7.63 4.61 -0.58
N TYR A 172 6.66 4.26 0.25
CA TYR A 172 6.88 3.64 1.54
C TYR A 172 6.02 2.38 1.71
N HIS A 173 6.68 1.27 1.96
CA HIS A 173 6.05 0.05 2.43
C HIS A 173 6.04 0.03 3.96
N LEU A 174 4.87 -0.08 4.58
CA LEU A 174 4.71 -0.25 6.03
C LEU A 174 4.74 -1.75 6.32
N ALA A 175 5.88 -2.22 6.83
CA ALA A 175 6.18 -3.64 6.95
C ALA A 175 5.20 -4.38 7.87
N SER A 176 4.70 -5.51 7.40
CA SER A 176 3.77 -6.44 8.04
C SER A 176 2.46 -5.83 8.56
N THR A 177 2.11 -4.61 8.16
CA THR A 177 0.86 -3.98 8.60
C THR A 177 -0.35 -4.69 7.97
N LEU A 178 -1.35 -4.95 8.80
CA LEU A 178 -2.51 -5.78 8.49
C LEU A 178 -3.63 -4.95 7.83
N ALA A 179 -4.63 -5.63 7.24
CA ALA A 179 -5.85 -4.97 6.74
C ALA A 179 -6.85 -4.59 7.85
N GLY A 180 -6.80 -5.27 9.00
CA GLY A 180 -7.74 -5.13 10.11
C GLY A 180 -7.15 -5.64 11.44
N SER A 181 -8.00 -5.75 12.48
CA SER A 181 -7.61 -6.27 13.80
C SER A 181 -7.39 -7.77 13.79
N SER A 182 -6.52 -8.29 14.66
CA SER A 182 -6.31 -9.73 14.84
C SER A 182 -7.31 -10.33 15.84
N ALA A 183 -7.83 -11.54 15.59
CA ALA A 183 -8.64 -12.27 16.58
C ALA A 183 -7.86 -12.83 17.76
N MET A 184 -6.53 -12.97 17.65
CA MET A 184 -5.72 -13.62 18.68
C MET A 184 -5.39 -12.71 19.88
N GLY A 185 -6.09 -11.57 20.03
CA GLY A 185 -5.92 -10.64 21.16
C GLY A 185 -4.61 -9.83 21.15
N VAL A 186 -3.64 -10.19 20.31
CA VAL A 186 -2.40 -9.43 20.10
C VAL A 186 -2.60 -8.44 18.95
N PRO A 187 -2.50 -7.11 19.20
CA PRO A 187 -2.61 -6.11 18.15
C PRO A 187 -1.51 -6.26 17.09
N GLY A 188 -1.88 -6.15 15.81
CA GLY A 188 -0.91 -6.08 14.71
C GLY A 188 -0.06 -4.81 14.72
N PRO A 189 0.88 -4.67 13.76
CA PRO A 189 1.69 -3.47 13.61
C PRO A 189 0.80 -2.26 13.32
N ASP A 190 1.03 -1.17 14.04
CA ASP A 190 0.20 0.01 13.98
C ASP A 190 0.82 1.07 13.05
N PRO A 191 0.28 1.27 11.83
CA PRO A 191 0.88 2.21 10.89
C PRO A 191 0.70 3.67 11.32
N ARG A 192 -0.13 3.98 12.33
CA ARG A 192 -0.51 5.37 12.64
C ARG A 192 0.69 6.26 12.92
N TRP A 193 1.71 5.75 13.60
CA TRP A 193 2.89 6.53 14.00
C TRP A 193 3.72 6.94 12.79
N THR A 194 3.98 5.99 11.89
CA THR A 194 4.67 6.24 10.63
C THR A 194 3.85 7.14 9.73
N LEU A 195 2.53 6.90 9.62
CA LEU A 195 1.65 7.75 8.81
C LEU A 195 1.63 9.18 9.34
N ARG A 196 1.57 9.41 10.66
CA ARG A 196 1.65 10.77 11.22
C ARG A 196 2.99 11.44 10.93
N ALA A 197 4.11 10.73 11.09
CA ALA A 197 5.42 11.26 10.74
C ALA A 197 5.52 11.63 9.25
N LEU A 198 5.02 10.77 8.35
CA LEU A 198 4.97 11.05 6.93
C LEU A 198 4.03 12.19 6.57
N ALA A 199 2.91 12.37 7.29
CA ALA A 199 2.01 13.49 7.09
C ALA A 199 2.71 14.82 7.38
N VAL A 200 3.41 14.92 8.50
CA VAL A 200 4.22 16.10 8.84
C VAL A 200 5.30 16.32 7.79
N ALA A 201 6.05 15.28 7.42
CA ALA A 201 7.10 15.38 6.42
C ALA A 201 6.58 15.83 5.03
N MET A 202 5.36 15.44 4.65
CA MET A 202 4.75 15.91 3.41
C MET A 202 4.37 17.40 3.49
N LEU A 203 3.81 17.85 4.63
CA LEU A 203 3.46 19.25 4.82
C LEU A 203 4.71 20.13 4.85
N ASP A 204 5.75 19.73 5.58
CA ASP A 204 7.05 20.42 5.61
C ASP A 204 7.69 20.49 4.20
N TRP A 205 7.47 19.45 3.39
CA TRP A 205 7.94 19.45 2.01
C TRP A 205 7.16 20.40 1.12
N VAL A 206 5.85 20.51 1.32
CA VAL A 206 4.98 21.42 0.57
C VAL A 206 5.24 22.88 0.93
N ASP A 207 5.38 23.17 2.23
CA ASP A 207 5.46 24.54 2.75
C ASP A 207 6.89 25.10 2.72
N GLY A 208 7.91 24.25 2.92
CA GLY A 208 9.29 24.69 3.14
C GLY A 208 10.34 23.98 2.30
N ASP A 209 9.95 23.21 1.28
CA ASP A 209 10.85 22.42 0.42
C ASP A 209 11.77 21.45 1.18
N THR A 210 11.43 21.11 2.44
CA THR A 210 12.22 20.17 3.24
C THR A 210 11.94 18.74 2.76
N PRO A 211 12.93 18.04 2.17
CA PRO A 211 12.67 16.74 1.58
C PRO A 211 12.32 15.71 2.66
N PRO A 212 11.28 14.88 2.44
CA PRO A 212 10.92 13.81 3.36
C PRO A 212 11.94 12.68 3.31
N PRO A 213 11.91 11.74 4.27
CA PRO A 213 12.79 10.57 4.27
C PRO A 213 12.82 9.86 2.92
N PRO A 214 13.96 9.29 2.48
CA PRO A 214 14.04 8.55 1.22
C PRO A 214 13.03 7.40 1.17
N SER A 215 12.60 7.06 -0.04
CA SER A 215 11.70 5.91 -0.28
C SER A 215 12.24 4.65 0.38
N ARG A 216 11.34 3.87 1.00
CA ARG A 216 11.65 2.55 1.53
C ARG A 216 10.57 1.57 1.09
N VAL A 217 10.92 0.71 0.15
CA VAL A 217 10.08 -0.38 -0.36
C VAL A 217 10.90 -1.66 -0.40
N PRO A 218 10.28 -2.84 -0.38
CA PRO A 218 10.97 -4.08 -0.73
C PRO A 218 11.41 -4.01 -2.20
N THR A 219 12.58 -4.57 -2.51
CA THR A 219 13.19 -4.51 -3.84
C THR A 219 13.67 -5.88 -4.30
N ILE A 220 13.65 -6.09 -5.62
CA ILE A 220 14.17 -7.29 -6.27
C ILE A 220 15.68 -7.34 -6.08
N GLY A 221 16.37 -6.21 -6.28
CA GLY A 221 17.84 -6.13 -6.20
C GLY A 221 18.41 -6.50 -4.84
N GLU A 222 17.71 -6.19 -3.75
CA GLU A 222 18.12 -6.56 -2.39
C GLU A 222 17.56 -7.93 -1.94
N GLY A 223 16.78 -8.61 -2.79
CA GLY A 223 16.10 -9.86 -2.44
C GLY A 223 15.02 -9.71 -1.38
N THR A 224 14.56 -8.48 -1.12
CA THR A 224 13.49 -8.18 -0.16
C THR A 224 12.10 -8.19 -0.81
N LEU A 225 12.02 -8.24 -2.14
CA LEU A 225 10.82 -8.53 -2.92
C LEU A 225 11.04 -9.81 -3.74
N VAL A 226 10.18 -10.81 -3.56
CA VAL A 226 10.32 -12.13 -4.20
C VAL A 226 9.01 -12.56 -4.87
N PRO A 227 9.06 -13.49 -5.84
CA PRO A 227 7.85 -14.20 -6.28
C PRO A 227 7.17 -14.86 -5.08
N SER A 228 5.84 -14.93 -5.07
CA SER A 228 5.07 -15.45 -3.91
C SER A 228 5.46 -16.85 -3.45
N GLY A 229 5.82 -17.75 -4.38
CA GLY A 229 6.33 -19.08 -4.05
C GLY A 229 7.74 -19.11 -3.46
N GLY A 230 8.44 -17.97 -3.40
CA GLY A 230 9.80 -17.82 -2.87
C GLY A 230 9.88 -17.17 -1.48
N VAL A 231 8.73 -16.85 -0.85
CA VAL A 231 8.74 -16.34 0.53
C VAL A 231 9.13 -17.46 1.50
N ALA A 232 10.12 -17.20 2.33
CA ALA A 232 10.72 -18.19 3.22
C ALA A 232 10.27 -17.98 4.67
N TYR A 233 9.01 -18.33 4.96
CA TYR A 233 8.52 -18.31 6.35
C TYR A 233 9.27 -19.34 7.23
N PRO A 234 9.53 -19.01 8.51
CA PRO A 234 10.13 -19.96 9.44
C PRO A 234 9.20 -21.14 9.68
N ALA A 235 9.77 -22.32 9.96
CA ALA A 235 8.99 -23.51 10.24
C ALA A 235 8.34 -23.41 11.63
N ALA A 236 7.02 -23.39 11.67
CA ALA A 236 6.19 -23.48 12.86
C ALA A 236 4.80 -23.97 12.44
N GLU A 237 4.21 -24.92 13.16
CA GLU A 237 2.87 -25.46 12.84
C GLU A 237 1.78 -24.37 12.85
N SER A 238 1.96 -23.36 13.70
CA SER A 238 1.05 -22.22 13.82
C SER A 238 1.21 -21.17 12.71
N ILE A 239 2.21 -21.28 11.84
CA ILE A 239 2.36 -20.41 10.67
C ILE A 239 1.75 -21.14 9.46
N PRO A 240 0.61 -20.66 8.94
CA PRO A 240 0.00 -21.26 7.76
C PRO A 240 0.88 -21.08 6.50
N SER A 241 0.62 -21.91 5.49
CA SER A 241 1.19 -21.70 4.16
C SER A 241 0.70 -20.39 3.55
N ALA A 242 1.60 -19.67 2.87
CA ALA A 242 1.25 -18.44 2.18
C ALA A 242 0.17 -18.68 1.09
N PRO A 243 -0.83 -17.79 0.96
CA PRO A 243 -1.86 -17.90 -0.06
C PRO A 243 -1.29 -17.54 -1.43
N THR A 244 -2.07 -17.79 -2.49
CA THR A 244 -1.76 -17.16 -3.77
C THR A 244 -2.18 -15.69 -3.72
N PRO A 245 -1.29 -14.73 -4.04
CA PRO A 245 -1.67 -13.33 -4.08
C PRO A 245 -2.68 -13.04 -5.19
N HIS A 246 -3.36 -11.91 -5.08
CA HIS A 246 -4.16 -11.33 -6.18
C HIS A 246 -3.27 -11.06 -7.38
N LEU A 247 -3.63 -11.63 -8.53
CA LEU A 247 -2.93 -11.42 -9.79
C LEU A 247 -3.66 -10.36 -10.60
N VAL A 248 -2.94 -9.31 -10.98
CA VAL A 248 -3.48 -8.27 -11.86
C VAL A 248 -3.34 -8.75 -13.30
N SER A 249 -4.46 -9.05 -13.95
CA SER A 249 -4.50 -9.44 -15.35
C SER A 249 -4.49 -8.23 -16.28
N ARG A 250 -3.89 -8.38 -17.47
CA ARG A 250 -4.28 -7.54 -18.61
C ARG A 250 -5.71 -7.90 -18.98
N VAL A 251 -6.55 -6.90 -19.17
CA VAL A 251 -7.97 -7.09 -19.46
C VAL A 251 -8.30 -6.30 -20.71
N ASP A 252 -8.88 -6.97 -21.70
CA ASP A 252 -9.39 -6.36 -22.92
C ASP A 252 -10.91 -6.15 -22.82
N HIS A 253 -11.28 -4.90 -22.61
CA HIS A 253 -12.67 -4.40 -22.57
C HIS A 253 -13.23 -4.03 -23.95
N GLY A 254 -12.43 -4.23 -25.00
CA GLY A 254 -12.72 -3.93 -26.39
C GLY A 254 -12.23 -2.55 -26.86
N ASN A 255 -12.29 -2.33 -28.17
CA ASN A 255 -11.57 -1.26 -28.89
C ASN A 255 -11.98 0.16 -28.46
N ARG A 256 -13.17 0.31 -27.86
CA ARG A 256 -13.70 1.62 -27.46
C ARG A 256 -13.39 1.99 -26.01
N PHE A 257 -12.73 1.10 -25.26
CA PHE A 257 -12.46 1.36 -23.86
C PHE A 257 -11.39 2.45 -23.67
N ASP A 258 -10.33 2.41 -24.45
CA ASP A 258 -9.24 3.38 -24.31
C ASP A 258 -9.64 4.80 -24.74
N THR A 259 -10.45 4.93 -25.80
CA THR A 259 -10.85 6.24 -26.36
C THR A 259 -12.14 6.78 -25.76
N ASP A 260 -13.18 5.95 -25.70
CA ASP A 260 -14.55 6.38 -25.36
C ASP A 260 -14.92 6.00 -23.92
N ARG A 261 -14.05 5.24 -23.24
CA ARG A 261 -14.34 4.62 -21.94
C ARG A 261 -15.60 3.74 -21.97
N VAL A 262 -15.87 3.12 -23.13
CA VAL A 262 -16.98 2.20 -23.35
C VAL A 262 -16.46 0.76 -23.31
N ILE A 263 -17.02 -0.05 -22.41
CA ILE A 263 -16.83 -1.51 -22.42
C ILE A 263 -17.76 -2.08 -23.48
N ASP A 264 -17.21 -2.52 -24.62
CA ASP A 264 -17.96 -3.13 -25.73
C ASP A 264 -17.66 -4.63 -25.91
N ARG A 265 -16.80 -5.20 -25.06
CA ARG A 265 -16.59 -6.64 -24.88
C ARG A 265 -16.94 -7.08 -23.45
N GLU A 266 -17.96 -7.94 -23.33
CA GLU A 266 -18.44 -8.49 -22.06
C GLU A 266 -18.89 -9.96 -22.26
N PRO A 267 -18.33 -10.94 -21.51
CA PRO A 267 -17.22 -10.79 -20.57
C PRO A 267 -15.93 -10.34 -21.26
N PRO A 268 -15.07 -9.56 -20.59
CA PRO A 268 -13.81 -9.12 -21.16
C PRO A 268 -12.84 -10.30 -21.37
N GLU A 269 -11.92 -10.15 -22.32
CA GLU A 269 -10.87 -11.15 -22.52
C GLU A 269 -9.74 -10.91 -21.52
N LEU A 270 -9.35 -11.96 -20.79
CA LEU A 270 -8.26 -11.91 -19.83
C LEU A 270 -6.97 -12.34 -20.51
N GLY A 271 -6.00 -11.42 -20.58
CA GLY A 271 -4.65 -11.69 -21.02
C GLY A 271 -3.73 -12.13 -19.87
N PRO A 272 -2.42 -12.31 -20.17
CA PRO A 272 -1.42 -12.67 -19.17
C PRO A 272 -1.37 -11.68 -18.01
N ALA A 273 -1.26 -12.20 -16.79
CA ALA A 273 -1.08 -11.40 -15.59
C ALA A 273 0.26 -10.66 -15.58
N PHE A 274 0.28 -9.51 -14.92
CA PHE A 274 1.52 -8.84 -14.57
C PHE A 274 2.22 -9.64 -13.45
N PRO A 275 3.54 -9.86 -13.55
CA PRO A 275 4.29 -10.54 -12.51
C PRO A 275 4.14 -9.83 -11.17
N THR A 276 3.69 -10.56 -10.15
CA THR A 276 3.40 -10.00 -8.82
C THR A 276 4.42 -10.52 -7.82
N GLY A 277 5.14 -9.59 -7.20
CA GLY A 277 6.04 -9.87 -6.07
C GLY A 277 5.38 -9.61 -4.73
N VAL A 278 5.91 -10.22 -3.68
CA VAL A 278 5.54 -10.01 -2.28
C VAL A 278 6.80 -9.83 -1.44
N PRO A 279 6.73 -9.13 -0.28
CA PRO A 279 7.90 -8.91 0.55
C PRO A 279 8.43 -10.25 1.09
N GLN A 280 9.75 -10.41 1.08
CA GLN A 280 10.43 -11.50 1.77
C GLN A 280 10.32 -11.27 3.29
N VAL A 281 10.51 -12.32 4.09
CA VAL A 281 10.47 -12.24 5.56
C VAL A 281 11.83 -12.55 6.20
N ASP A 282 12.02 -12.06 7.42
CA ASP A 282 13.16 -12.42 8.26
C ASP A 282 12.95 -13.78 8.96
N GLY A 283 13.94 -14.23 9.76
CA GLY A 283 13.85 -15.49 10.50
C GLY A 283 12.74 -15.55 11.55
N LEU A 284 12.05 -14.43 11.82
CA LEU A 284 10.87 -14.35 12.68
C LEU A 284 9.58 -14.26 11.87
N GLY A 285 9.65 -14.39 10.54
CA GLY A 285 8.48 -14.34 9.65
C GLY A 285 7.91 -12.94 9.42
N ASN A 286 8.64 -11.88 9.78
CA ASN A 286 8.21 -10.50 9.57
C ASN A 286 8.84 -9.89 8.32
N GLU A 287 8.11 -9.03 7.61
CA GLU A 287 8.53 -8.50 6.30
C GLU A 287 9.87 -7.75 6.37
N LEU A 288 10.73 -8.04 5.40
CA LEU A 288 11.96 -7.34 5.07
C LEU A 288 11.68 -6.17 4.12
N GLY A 289 12.63 -5.24 4.04
CA GLY A 289 12.47 -4.01 3.28
C GLY A 289 11.45 -3.07 3.91
N GLY A 290 11.22 -1.93 3.27
CA GLY A 290 10.24 -0.96 3.75
C GLY A 290 10.60 -0.26 5.07
N VAL A 291 9.60 0.40 5.64
CA VAL A 291 9.62 1.03 6.96
C VAL A 291 9.20 0.01 8.00
N ARG A 292 10.18 -0.48 8.76
CA ARG A 292 9.97 -1.43 9.87
C ARG A 292 9.63 -0.65 11.14
N GLY A 293 8.37 -0.72 11.58
CA GLY A 293 7.88 -0.13 12.84
C GLY A 293 8.47 -0.81 14.09
N LEU A 294 8.11 -0.35 15.28
CA LEU A 294 8.61 -0.92 16.55
C LEU A 294 8.29 -2.40 16.69
N GLU A 295 7.13 -2.81 16.19
CA GLU A 295 6.62 -4.18 16.19
C GLU A 295 7.48 -5.12 15.36
N ILE A 296 8.17 -4.58 14.35
CA ILE A 296 9.00 -5.36 13.44
C ILE A 296 10.49 -5.24 13.84
N ARG A 297 10.90 -4.11 14.42
CA ARG A 297 12.27 -3.94 14.97
C ARG A 297 12.48 -4.68 16.28
N VAL A 298 11.44 -4.81 17.10
CA VAL A 298 11.44 -5.49 18.40
C VAL A 298 10.22 -6.42 18.50
N PRO A 299 10.17 -7.48 17.67
CA PRO A 299 8.98 -8.31 17.51
C PRO A 299 8.72 -9.24 18.70
N VAL A 300 7.44 -9.41 19.00
CA VAL A 300 6.92 -10.41 19.95
C VAL A 300 6.08 -11.49 19.27
N ALA A 301 5.88 -11.35 17.95
CA ALA A 301 5.08 -12.23 17.12
C ALA A 301 5.59 -12.20 15.67
N THR A 302 5.14 -13.18 14.89
CA THR A 302 5.08 -13.09 13.43
C THR A 302 3.77 -12.39 13.06
N TYR A 303 3.84 -11.36 12.23
CA TYR A 303 2.68 -10.60 11.76
C TYR A 303 2.45 -10.91 10.27
N LEU A 304 1.45 -11.74 9.99
CA LEU A 304 1.10 -12.17 8.64
C LEU A 304 0.11 -11.17 8.02
N PRO A 305 0.47 -10.42 6.98
CA PRO A 305 -0.39 -9.39 6.40
C PRO A 305 -1.54 -9.93 5.54
N TRP A 306 -1.74 -11.23 5.54
CA TRP A 306 -2.76 -11.96 4.80
C TRP A 306 -3.48 -12.94 5.73
N ALA A 307 -4.71 -13.29 5.40
CA ALA A 307 -5.47 -14.35 6.06
C ALA A 307 -5.56 -15.57 5.13
N VAL A 308 -5.76 -16.76 5.70
CA VAL A 308 -6.13 -17.96 4.94
C VAL A 308 -7.61 -18.21 5.15
N VAL A 309 -8.39 -18.25 4.07
CA VAL A 309 -9.78 -18.73 4.10
C VAL A 309 -9.87 -20.09 3.40
N GLU A 310 -10.84 -20.90 3.81
CA GLU A 310 -11.00 -22.32 3.43
C GLU A 310 -11.13 -22.56 1.91
N ASP A 311 -11.60 -21.57 1.15
CA ASP A 311 -11.76 -21.67 -0.31
C ASP A 311 -10.49 -21.31 -1.11
N GLY A 312 -9.38 -21.01 -0.41
CA GLY A 312 -8.14 -20.57 -1.02
C GLY A 312 -8.21 -19.18 -1.66
N SER A 313 -9.35 -18.47 -1.57
CA SER A 313 -9.35 -17.03 -1.82
C SER A 313 -8.46 -16.37 -0.75
N PRO A 314 -7.80 -15.26 -1.04
CA PRO A 314 -6.94 -14.66 -0.02
C PRO A 314 -7.79 -13.92 1.03
N PHE A 315 -9.10 -13.66 0.84
CA PHE A 315 -9.87 -12.82 1.77
C PHE A 315 -11.42 -12.99 1.70
N ARG A 316 -12.03 -13.42 2.80
CA ARG A 316 -13.21 -12.77 3.43
C ARG A 316 -12.73 -12.13 4.74
N ASP A 317 -13.57 -11.37 5.43
CA ASP A 317 -13.35 -10.97 6.83
C ASP A 317 -12.96 -12.23 7.64
N GLY A 318 -11.67 -12.41 7.81
CA GLY A 318 -11.01 -13.55 8.42
C GLY A 318 -9.77 -12.99 9.08
N ASP A 319 -9.46 -13.49 10.26
CA ASP A 319 -8.58 -12.79 11.16
C ASP A 319 -7.12 -12.80 10.66
N PRO A 320 -6.51 -11.63 10.38
CA PRO A 320 -5.10 -11.59 10.06
C PRO A 320 -4.29 -12.20 11.20
N ALA A 321 -3.39 -13.10 10.82
CA ALA A 321 -2.73 -13.98 11.75
C ALA A 321 -1.55 -13.28 12.40
N VAL A 322 -1.73 -12.93 13.67
CA VAL A 322 -0.63 -12.59 14.57
C VAL A 322 -0.29 -13.86 15.31
N VAL A 323 0.88 -14.42 15.03
CA VAL A 323 1.35 -15.69 15.60
C VAL A 323 2.41 -15.38 16.64
N PRO A 324 2.09 -15.40 17.95
CA PRO A 324 3.06 -15.08 18.99
C PRO A 324 4.33 -15.92 18.89
N LEU A 325 5.45 -15.32 19.26
CA LEU A 325 6.68 -16.08 19.48
C LEU A 325 6.53 -16.95 20.74
N PRO A 326 7.19 -18.12 20.80
CA PRO A 326 7.13 -18.95 21.99
C PRO A 326 7.69 -18.18 23.20
N LEU A 327 7.12 -18.36 24.39
CA LEU A 327 7.61 -17.68 25.59
C LEU A 327 8.97 -18.25 26.02
N THR A 328 9.14 -19.57 25.89
CA THR A 328 10.36 -20.30 26.30
C THR A 328 10.89 -21.23 25.21
N ASN A 329 12.17 -21.61 25.30
CA ASN A 329 12.75 -22.60 24.38
C ASN A 329 12.12 -23.99 24.52
N ALA A 330 11.64 -24.34 25.72
CA ALA A 330 10.93 -25.60 25.96
C ALA A 330 9.60 -25.62 25.20
N GLU A 331 8.83 -24.53 25.27
CA GLU A 331 7.59 -24.37 24.50
C GLU A 331 7.84 -24.40 22.99
N ALA A 332 8.90 -23.72 22.51
CA ALA A 332 9.29 -23.74 21.10
C ALA A 332 9.56 -25.19 20.62
N GLY A 333 10.31 -25.96 21.41
CA GLY A 333 10.60 -27.36 21.12
C GLY A 333 9.36 -28.25 21.09
N LEU A 334 8.41 -28.05 22.01
CA LEU A 334 7.16 -28.81 22.05
C LEU A 334 6.26 -28.53 20.84
N ARG A 335 6.30 -27.31 20.29
CA ARG A 335 5.49 -26.89 19.13
C ARG A 335 6.20 -27.06 17.78
N GLY A 336 7.44 -27.56 17.78
CA GLY A 336 8.27 -27.60 16.58
C GLY A 336 8.52 -26.22 15.95
N ASP A 337 8.49 -25.16 16.76
CA ASP A 337 8.66 -23.79 16.32
C ASP A 337 10.16 -23.45 16.24
N THR A 338 10.65 -23.13 15.05
CA THR A 338 12.06 -22.80 14.81
C THR A 338 12.40 -21.35 15.18
N ARG A 339 11.40 -20.51 15.46
CA ARG A 339 11.62 -19.11 15.86
C ARG A 339 12.16 -19.05 17.30
N PRO A 340 13.12 -18.14 17.59
CA PRO A 340 13.57 -17.87 18.94
C PRO A 340 12.44 -17.48 19.90
N SER A 341 12.53 -17.95 21.15
CA SER A 341 11.58 -17.58 22.20
C SER A 341 11.77 -16.16 22.73
N LEU A 342 10.74 -15.57 23.35
CA LEU A 342 10.85 -14.27 24.03
C LEU A 342 11.89 -14.30 25.16
N GLN A 343 11.97 -15.42 25.90
CA GLN A 343 13.02 -15.63 26.90
C GLN A 343 14.42 -15.55 26.28
N TYR A 344 14.63 -16.17 25.13
CA TYR A 344 15.91 -16.11 24.43
C TYR A 344 16.21 -14.72 23.86
N LEU A 345 15.21 -14.10 23.21
CA LEU A 345 15.38 -12.81 22.55
C LEU A 345 15.66 -11.69 23.56
N TYR A 346 14.92 -11.64 24.66
CA TYR A 346 14.88 -10.49 25.56
C TYR A 346 15.26 -10.82 27.00
N GLY A 347 14.95 -12.02 27.49
CA GLY A 347 15.20 -12.45 28.87
C GLY A 347 14.31 -11.80 29.93
N SER A 348 13.93 -10.53 29.77
CA SER A 348 13.03 -9.81 30.67
C SER A 348 12.28 -8.68 29.97
N GLU A 349 11.17 -8.22 30.56
CA GLU A 349 10.44 -7.03 30.11
C GLU A 349 11.33 -5.77 30.12
N ALA A 350 12.21 -5.61 31.13
CA ALA A 350 13.11 -4.47 31.20
C ALA A 350 14.08 -4.40 30.02
N ALA A 351 14.63 -5.55 29.61
CA ALA A 351 15.51 -5.65 28.45
C ALA A 351 14.76 -5.49 27.12
N PHE A 352 13.53 -6.01 27.03
CA PHE A 352 12.62 -5.73 25.91
C PHE A 352 12.39 -4.22 25.75
N LEU A 353 11.97 -3.53 26.82
CA LEU A 353 11.70 -2.08 26.79
C LEU A 353 12.96 -1.24 26.50
N ALA A 354 14.14 -1.71 26.91
CA ALA A 354 15.40 -1.05 26.55
C ALA A 354 15.63 -1.09 25.02
N ARG A 355 15.34 -2.22 24.37
CA ARG A 355 15.42 -2.34 22.90
C ARG A 355 14.34 -1.53 22.20
N VAL A 356 13.11 -1.50 22.73
CA VAL A 356 12.02 -0.66 22.20
C VAL A 356 12.41 0.82 22.22
N ARG A 357 12.98 1.32 23.34
CA ARG A 357 13.46 2.71 23.44
C ARG A 357 14.53 3.03 22.40
N ALA A 358 15.50 2.14 22.21
CA ALA A 358 16.54 2.32 21.20
C ALA A 358 15.96 2.32 19.77
N ALA A 359 15.03 1.42 19.47
CA ALA A 359 14.35 1.36 18.18
C ALA A 359 13.49 2.61 17.93
N ALA A 360 12.83 3.14 18.96
CA ALA A 360 12.02 4.35 18.86
C ALA A 360 12.90 5.58 18.59
N ALA A 361 14.03 5.72 19.30
CA ALA A 361 15.00 6.79 19.02
C ALA A 361 15.54 6.72 17.57
N ALA A 362 15.80 5.52 17.07
CA ALA A 362 16.22 5.33 15.68
C ALA A 362 15.12 5.73 14.68
N LEU A 363 13.86 5.35 14.93
CA LEU A 363 12.73 5.75 14.06
C LEU A 363 12.52 7.27 14.04
N VAL A 364 12.73 7.95 15.18
CA VAL A 364 12.70 9.43 15.23
C VAL A 364 13.82 10.02 14.38
N ALA A 365 15.04 9.53 14.55
CA ALA A 365 16.19 9.99 13.76
C ALA A 365 16.03 9.72 12.24
N GLU A 366 15.35 8.64 11.88
CA GLU A 366 15.05 8.28 10.49
C GLU A 366 13.84 9.03 9.91
N GLY A 367 13.09 9.78 10.72
CA GLY A 367 11.90 10.54 10.30
C GLY A 367 10.63 9.69 10.11
N PHE A 368 10.58 8.50 10.70
CA PHE A 368 9.42 7.58 10.63
C PHE A 368 8.66 7.46 11.96
N LEU A 369 9.01 8.25 12.96
CA LEU A 369 8.28 8.43 14.21
C LEU A 369 8.45 9.88 14.65
N LEU A 370 7.37 10.54 15.07
CA LEU A 370 7.48 11.88 15.65
C LEU A 370 8.03 11.78 17.07
N GLU A 371 8.86 12.74 17.47
CA GLU A 371 9.40 12.79 18.84
C GLU A 371 8.27 12.87 19.89
N GLU A 372 7.20 13.61 19.61
CA GLU A 372 6.00 13.71 20.46
C GLU A 372 5.25 12.38 20.61
N ASP A 373 5.39 11.47 19.64
CA ASP A 373 4.70 10.17 19.63
C ASP A 373 5.52 9.07 20.30
N ARG A 374 6.79 9.34 20.63
CA ARG A 374 7.74 8.33 21.07
C ARG A 374 7.25 7.55 22.29
N GLU A 375 6.83 8.27 23.33
CA GLU A 375 6.42 7.63 24.59
C GLU A 375 5.13 6.82 24.44
N ALA A 376 4.18 7.31 23.64
CA ALA A 376 2.94 6.59 23.34
C ALA A 376 3.21 5.30 22.54
N ALA A 377 4.11 5.36 21.54
CA ALA A 377 4.53 4.20 20.77
C ALA A 377 5.26 3.14 21.63
N ILE A 378 6.10 3.58 22.57
CA ILE A 378 6.77 2.69 23.54
C ILE A 378 5.73 2.03 24.47
N ALA A 379 4.76 2.79 24.97
CA ALA A 379 3.69 2.26 25.82
C ALA A 379 2.88 1.17 25.08
N GLN A 380 2.53 1.42 23.81
CA GLN A 380 1.82 0.45 22.98
C GLN A 380 2.66 -0.83 22.74
N ALA A 381 3.98 -0.71 22.55
CA ALA A 381 4.86 -1.88 22.46
C ALA A 381 4.87 -2.70 23.75
N ARG A 382 4.81 -2.06 24.91
CA ARG A 382 4.67 -2.72 26.22
C ARG A 382 3.35 -3.47 26.34
N GLU A 383 2.25 -2.87 25.90
CA GLU A 383 0.93 -3.52 25.92
C GLU A 383 0.92 -4.80 25.08
N ARG A 384 1.54 -4.79 23.89
CA ARG A 384 1.69 -6.00 23.06
C ARG A 384 2.52 -7.08 23.75
N TRP A 385 3.63 -6.70 24.40
CA TRP A 385 4.43 -7.63 25.20
C TRP A 385 3.57 -8.30 26.29
N LEU A 386 2.79 -7.51 27.03
CA LEU A 386 1.91 -8.02 28.07
C LEU A 386 0.79 -8.91 27.52
N ALA A 387 0.25 -8.60 26.34
CA ALA A 387 -0.74 -9.45 25.67
C ALA A 387 -0.18 -10.84 25.33
N VAL A 388 1.08 -10.92 24.89
CA VAL A 388 1.73 -12.19 24.57
C VAL A 388 2.11 -12.96 25.84
N VAL A 389 2.69 -12.29 26.84
CA VAL A 389 3.17 -12.95 28.08
C VAL A 389 2.02 -13.31 29.03
N GLY A 390 0.98 -12.48 29.10
CA GLY A 390 -0.16 -12.66 30.01
C GLY A 390 -1.29 -13.54 29.47
N GLY A 391 -1.28 -13.86 28.18
CA GLY A 391 -2.26 -14.75 27.53
C GLY A 391 -1.84 -16.23 27.47
N GLY A 392 -0.71 -16.60 28.08
CA GLY A 392 -0.12 -17.94 28.07
C GLY A 392 -0.58 -18.86 29.20
#